data_AF-A0A8T6DDE3-F1
#
_entry.id   AF-A0A8T6DDE3-F1
#
_cell.length_a   1.000
_cell.length_b   1.000
_cell.length_c   1.000
_cell.angle_alpha   90.00
_cell.angle_beta   90.00
_cell.angle_gamma   90.00
#
_symmetry.space_group_name_H-M   'P 1'
#
loop_
_entity.id
_entity.type
_entity.pdbx_description
1 polymer ?
#
loop_
_entity_poly.entity_id
_entity_poly.type
_entity_poly.pdbx_seq_one_letter_code
_entity_poly.pdbx_strand_id
1 'polypeptide(L)'
;MMRMGTALEPMVKELMREDGWEFGSEDVVVEMPHGRIILTGHPDGVMSHPVLTDGKEAIVEVKTRTAGAAKYAWDFGVERSHPEAVRQAALYSKALFGEVGDVFIATLSRDDGEYRVERIPAERAQQAYDAAMERIGEIGRMVLRDRLPEPEYRQGDARCQSCPYRMLCGNAEVPPQAGEGGLASADVQSLVREWAQANASAPKSSSPAAKAKSAAASALKAHMMASGDYETELLVDGAAYRLRLSEAVGKTIDFEALNELVSPEVREQIVREKVSATFRITPLKR
;
A
#
# COMPACT_ATOMS: atom_id res chain seq x y z
N MET A 1 -2.22 4.58 0.40
CA MET A 1 -2.05 3.89 -0.90
C MET A 1 -3.31 4.04 -1.76
N MET A 2 -4.52 3.80 -1.24
CA MET A 2 -5.79 3.96 -1.98
C MET A 2 -6.00 5.35 -2.62
N ARG A 3 -5.77 6.45 -1.88
CA ARG A 3 -6.01 7.82 -2.39
C ARG A 3 -5.27 8.16 -3.69
N MET A 4 -4.10 7.57 -3.93
CA MET A 4 -3.31 7.84 -5.14
C MET A 4 -3.80 7.03 -6.33
N GLY A 5 -4.27 5.78 -6.11
CA GLY A 5 -4.92 5.00 -7.17
C GLY A 5 -6.18 5.71 -7.66
N THR A 6 -7.06 6.11 -6.72
CA THR A 6 -8.29 6.85 -7.03
C THR A 6 -8.02 8.18 -7.75
N ALA A 7 -6.94 8.89 -7.42
CA ALA A 7 -6.58 10.15 -8.07
C ALA A 7 -6.01 9.96 -9.48
N LEU A 8 -5.32 8.84 -9.74
CA LEU A 8 -4.65 8.58 -11.01
C LEU A 8 -5.52 7.80 -12.00
N GLU A 9 -6.54 7.09 -11.53
CA GLU A 9 -7.46 6.35 -12.39
C GLU A 9 -8.11 7.23 -13.47
N PRO A 10 -8.61 8.45 -13.20
CA PRO A 10 -9.12 9.34 -14.25
C PRO A 10 -8.06 9.70 -15.30
N MET A 11 -6.79 9.84 -14.90
CA MET A 11 -5.69 10.14 -15.82
C MET A 11 -5.42 8.94 -16.75
N VAL A 12 -5.44 7.71 -16.22
CA VAL A 12 -5.32 6.51 -17.05
C VAL A 12 -6.47 6.43 -18.05
N LYS A 13 -7.69 6.72 -17.59
CA LYS A 13 -8.86 6.73 -18.45
C LYS A 13 -8.75 7.74 -19.58
N GLU A 14 -8.18 8.92 -19.30
CA GLU A 14 -7.93 9.91 -20.35
C GLU A 14 -6.88 9.45 -21.36
N LEU A 15 -5.74 8.90 -20.89
CA LEU A 15 -4.73 8.32 -21.78
C LEU A 15 -5.31 7.20 -22.66
N MET A 16 -6.24 6.40 -22.11
CA MET A 16 -6.98 5.42 -22.89
C MET A 16 -7.83 6.03 -23.99
N ARG A 17 -8.55 7.13 -23.71
CA ARG A 17 -9.33 7.84 -24.74
C ARG A 17 -8.43 8.37 -25.84
N GLU A 18 -7.28 8.94 -25.48
CA GLU A 18 -6.27 9.42 -26.43
C GLU A 18 -5.72 8.28 -27.31
N ASP A 19 -5.56 7.08 -26.73
CA ASP A 19 -5.16 5.85 -27.43
C ASP A 19 -6.30 5.23 -28.28
N GLY A 20 -7.49 5.84 -28.31
CA GLY A 20 -8.62 5.40 -29.15
C GLY A 20 -9.57 4.42 -28.47
N TRP A 21 -9.52 4.30 -27.14
CA TRP A 21 -10.55 3.59 -26.38
C TRP A 21 -11.81 4.43 -26.23
N GLU A 22 -12.97 3.80 -26.43
CA GLU A 22 -14.28 4.39 -26.20
C GLU A 22 -14.87 3.81 -24.92
N PHE A 23 -15.29 4.69 -24.02
CA PHE A 23 -15.90 4.30 -22.75
C PHE A 23 -17.38 4.00 -23.00
N GLY A 24 -17.81 2.80 -22.58
CA GLY A 24 -19.21 2.44 -22.54
C GLY A 24 -19.90 3.09 -21.34
N SER A 25 -20.46 2.27 -20.46
CA SER A 25 -21.09 2.75 -19.23
C SER A 25 -20.05 3.12 -18.17
N GLU A 26 -20.12 4.36 -17.68
CA GLU A 26 -19.44 4.78 -16.45
C GLU A 26 -20.27 4.31 -15.24
N ASP A 27 -19.61 3.97 -14.14
CA ASP A 27 -20.22 3.51 -12.89
C ASP A 27 -21.07 2.22 -12.96
N VAL A 28 -20.55 1.21 -13.66
CA VAL A 28 -21.18 -0.11 -13.71
C VAL A 28 -20.96 -0.84 -12.38
N VAL A 29 -22.06 -1.32 -11.79
CA VAL A 29 -22.01 -2.28 -10.68
C VAL A 29 -22.38 -3.66 -11.20
N VAL A 30 -21.54 -4.64 -10.90
CA VAL A 30 -21.82 -6.03 -11.21
C VAL A 30 -22.39 -6.74 -10.00
N GLU A 31 -23.37 -7.60 -10.23
CA GLU A 31 -23.89 -8.53 -9.23
C GLU A 31 -23.94 -9.93 -9.83
N MET A 32 -23.20 -10.87 -9.24
CA MET A 32 -23.15 -12.26 -9.68
C MET A 32 -23.53 -13.19 -8.51
N PRO A 33 -24.73 -13.80 -8.53
CA PRO A 33 -25.11 -14.81 -7.55
C PRO A 33 -24.19 -16.03 -7.63
N HIS A 34 -23.67 -16.48 -6.49
CA HIS A 34 -22.90 -17.71 -6.39
C HIS A 34 -23.28 -18.52 -5.14
N GLY A 35 -24.14 -19.53 -5.33
CA GLY A 35 -24.67 -20.30 -4.22
C GLY A 35 -25.52 -19.44 -3.27
N ARG A 36 -25.06 -19.22 -2.05
CA ARG A 36 -25.73 -18.38 -1.03
C ARG A 36 -25.12 -16.99 -0.85
N ILE A 37 -24.09 -16.66 -1.63
CA ILE A 37 -23.45 -15.35 -1.61
C ILE A 37 -23.74 -14.61 -2.91
N ILE A 38 -23.75 -13.29 -2.84
CA ILE A 38 -23.80 -12.41 -4.01
C ILE A 38 -22.43 -11.75 -4.11
N LEU A 39 -21.79 -11.91 -5.26
CA LEU A 39 -20.54 -11.23 -5.56
C LEU A 39 -20.88 -9.87 -6.17
N THR A 40 -20.40 -8.81 -5.55
CA THR A 40 -20.61 -7.44 -6.02
C THR A 40 -19.27 -6.82 -6.36
N GLY A 41 -19.21 -6.01 -7.40
CA GLY A 41 -18.00 -5.25 -7.71
C GLY A 41 -18.23 -4.16 -8.72
N HIS A 42 -17.15 -3.42 -8.99
CA HIS A 42 -17.15 -2.27 -9.86
C HIS A 42 -15.94 -2.40 -10.79
N PRO A 43 -16.12 -2.71 -12.09
CA PRO A 43 -15.04 -2.59 -13.06
C PRO A 43 -14.56 -1.15 -13.13
N ASP A 44 -13.26 -0.98 -13.36
CA ASP A 44 -12.70 0.35 -13.61
C ASP A 44 -13.20 0.88 -14.97
N GLY A 45 -13.44 0.01 -15.95
CA GLY A 45 -14.16 0.37 -17.16
C GLY A 45 -14.73 -0.79 -17.97
N VAL A 46 -15.84 -0.50 -18.64
CA VAL A 46 -16.35 -1.26 -19.78
C VAL A 46 -16.06 -0.41 -21.01
N MET A 47 -15.19 -0.89 -21.88
CA MET A 47 -14.65 -0.09 -22.98
C MET A 47 -14.52 -0.88 -24.27
N SER A 48 -14.51 -0.19 -25.40
CA SER A 48 -14.21 -0.77 -26.71
C SER A 48 -13.02 -0.07 -27.36
N HIS A 49 -12.35 -0.75 -28.29
CA HIS A 49 -11.28 -0.19 -29.08
C HIS A 49 -11.33 -0.78 -30.50
N PRO A 50 -11.27 0.04 -31.57
CA PRO A 50 -11.49 -0.42 -32.94
C PRO A 50 -10.51 -1.52 -33.39
N VAL A 51 -9.25 -1.44 -32.95
CA VAL A 51 -8.20 -2.44 -33.28
C VAL A 51 -8.05 -3.56 -32.25
N LEU A 52 -8.11 -3.26 -30.94
CA LEU A 52 -7.77 -4.23 -29.89
C LEU A 52 -8.95 -5.14 -29.52
N THR A 53 -10.18 -4.65 -29.63
CA THR A 53 -11.41 -5.39 -29.30
C THR A 53 -12.34 -5.58 -30.50
N ASP A 54 -11.91 -5.19 -31.70
CA ASP A 54 -12.74 -5.12 -32.92
C ASP A 54 -14.04 -4.31 -32.69
N GLY A 55 -13.96 -3.25 -31.87
CA GLY A 55 -15.08 -2.38 -31.53
C GLY A 55 -16.10 -2.99 -30.56
N LYS A 56 -15.85 -4.17 -29.99
CA LYS A 56 -16.70 -4.78 -28.96
C LYS A 56 -16.35 -4.26 -27.57
N GLU A 57 -17.34 -4.19 -26.69
CA GLU A 57 -17.10 -3.91 -25.28
C GLU A 57 -16.30 -5.04 -24.62
N ALA A 58 -15.35 -4.65 -23.78
CA ALA A 58 -14.52 -5.53 -22.98
C ALA A 58 -14.29 -4.91 -21.60
N ILE A 59 -13.89 -5.75 -20.64
CA ILE A 59 -13.50 -5.26 -19.32
C ILE A 59 -12.08 -4.74 -19.36
N VAL A 60 -11.89 -3.55 -18.83
CA VAL A 60 -10.59 -2.95 -18.56
C VAL A 60 -10.46 -2.73 -17.05
N GLU A 61 -9.41 -3.29 -16.47
CA GLU A 61 -9.03 -3.04 -15.08
C GLU A 61 -7.78 -2.15 -15.06
N VAL A 62 -7.82 -1.07 -14.28
CA VAL A 62 -6.76 -0.07 -14.16
C VAL A 62 -5.96 -0.33 -12.89
N LYS A 63 -4.63 -0.42 -13.02
CA LYS A 63 -3.70 -0.62 -11.91
C LYS A 63 -2.59 0.42 -11.92
N THR A 64 -2.51 1.19 -10.85
CA THR A 64 -1.41 2.14 -10.60
C THR A 64 -0.34 1.48 -9.75
N ARG A 65 0.91 1.46 -10.22
CA ARG A 65 2.02 0.72 -9.59
C ARG A 65 3.26 1.62 -9.44
N THR A 66 4.23 1.22 -8.60
CA THR A 66 5.59 1.79 -8.66
C THR A 66 6.27 1.42 -9.97
N ALA A 67 7.28 2.17 -10.42
CA ALA A 67 8.05 1.87 -11.62
C ALA A 67 8.61 0.44 -11.59
N GLY A 68 9.15 -0.01 -10.44
CA GLY A 68 9.65 -1.38 -10.31
C GLY A 68 8.57 -2.46 -10.50
N ALA A 69 7.36 -2.23 -9.99
CA ALA A 69 6.26 -3.19 -10.11
C ALA A 69 5.60 -3.13 -11.50
N ALA A 70 5.49 -1.94 -12.10
CA ALA A 70 5.03 -1.77 -13.47
C ALA A 70 6.00 -2.44 -14.46
N LYS A 71 7.31 -2.21 -14.30
CA LYS A 71 8.34 -2.87 -15.10
C LYS A 71 8.27 -4.39 -14.99
N TYR A 72 8.09 -4.93 -13.78
CA TYR A 72 7.92 -6.37 -13.60
C TYR A 72 6.68 -6.91 -14.34
N ALA A 73 5.58 -6.16 -14.35
CA ALA A 73 4.41 -6.51 -15.16
C ALA A 73 4.71 -6.51 -16.66
N TRP A 74 5.45 -5.52 -17.16
CA TRP A 74 5.79 -5.44 -18.58
C TRP A 74 6.80 -6.50 -19.04
N ASP A 75 7.75 -6.86 -18.19
CA ASP A 75 8.78 -7.86 -18.52
C ASP A 75 8.22 -9.30 -18.46
N PHE A 76 7.28 -9.57 -17.55
CA PHE A 76 6.84 -10.94 -17.21
C PHE A 76 5.34 -11.20 -17.39
N GLY A 77 4.55 -10.18 -17.72
CA GLY A 77 3.09 -10.22 -17.86
C GLY A 77 2.33 -9.90 -16.57
N VAL A 78 1.13 -9.33 -16.73
CA VAL A 78 0.22 -9.00 -15.62
C VAL A 78 -0.24 -10.24 -14.85
N GLU A 79 -0.41 -11.38 -15.51
CA GLU A 79 -0.78 -12.65 -14.86
C GLU A 79 0.26 -13.16 -13.85
N ARG A 80 1.55 -12.84 -14.06
CA ARG A 80 2.61 -13.20 -13.11
C ARG A 80 2.79 -12.16 -12.04
N SER A 81 2.72 -10.89 -12.42
CA SER A 81 2.99 -9.77 -11.52
C SER A 81 1.85 -9.48 -10.55
N HIS A 82 0.62 -9.66 -10.99
CA HIS A 82 -0.58 -9.42 -10.19
C HIS A 82 -1.78 -10.23 -10.71
N PRO A 83 -1.75 -11.56 -10.53
CA PRO A 83 -2.82 -12.46 -11.00
C PRO A 83 -4.19 -12.09 -10.47
N GLU A 84 -4.29 -11.40 -9.33
CA GLU A 84 -5.55 -10.95 -8.77
C GLU A 84 -6.32 -9.99 -9.68
N ALA A 85 -5.65 -9.13 -10.45
CA ALA A 85 -6.33 -8.19 -11.35
C ALA A 85 -6.95 -8.92 -12.54
N VAL A 86 -6.28 -9.95 -13.05
CA VAL A 86 -6.79 -10.77 -14.16
C VAL A 86 -8.02 -11.55 -13.71
N ARG A 87 -7.98 -12.13 -12.51
CA ARG A 87 -9.13 -12.80 -11.89
C ARG A 87 -10.30 -11.84 -11.70
N GLN A 88 -10.04 -10.63 -11.20
CA GLN A 88 -11.04 -9.59 -11.00
C GLN A 88 -11.71 -9.20 -12.32
N ALA A 89 -10.92 -8.91 -13.36
CA ALA A 89 -11.44 -8.56 -14.68
C ALA A 89 -12.24 -9.71 -15.31
N ALA A 90 -11.79 -10.96 -15.16
CA ALA A 90 -12.50 -12.13 -15.66
C ALA A 90 -13.86 -12.37 -14.96
N LEU A 91 -13.94 -12.12 -13.65
CA LEU A 91 -15.21 -12.14 -12.90
C LEU A 91 -16.18 -11.09 -13.44
N TYR A 92 -15.71 -9.87 -13.70
CA TYR A 92 -16.52 -8.80 -14.26
C TYR A 92 -17.01 -9.12 -15.67
N SER A 93 -16.14 -9.72 -16.50
CA SER A 93 -16.48 -10.14 -17.85
C SER A 93 -17.62 -11.15 -17.82
N LYS A 94 -17.49 -12.19 -16.97
CA LYS A 94 -18.54 -13.18 -16.78
C LYS A 94 -19.84 -12.56 -16.27
N ALA A 95 -19.76 -11.66 -15.30
CA ALA A 95 -20.92 -11.06 -14.68
C ALA A 95 -21.71 -10.15 -15.63
N LEU A 96 -21.02 -9.38 -16.48
CA LEU A 96 -21.67 -8.42 -17.38
C LEU A 96 -22.09 -9.02 -18.71
N PHE A 97 -21.28 -9.91 -19.27
CA PHE A 97 -21.51 -10.42 -20.63
C PHE A 97 -22.04 -11.86 -20.65
N GLY A 98 -22.12 -12.53 -19.50
CA GLY A 98 -22.56 -13.92 -19.39
C GLY A 98 -21.51 -14.94 -19.83
N GLU A 99 -20.38 -14.50 -20.38
CA GLU A 99 -19.21 -15.30 -20.78
C GLU A 99 -17.90 -14.59 -20.41
N VAL A 100 -16.81 -15.35 -20.29
CA VAL A 100 -15.49 -14.75 -20.09
C VAL A 100 -14.87 -14.48 -21.45
N GLY A 101 -14.81 -13.21 -21.82
CA GLY A 101 -14.13 -12.73 -23.03
C GLY A 101 -12.67 -12.38 -22.79
N ASP A 102 -12.06 -11.74 -23.78
CA ASP A 102 -10.78 -11.06 -23.57
C ASP A 102 -10.93 -9.95 -22.52
N VAL A 103 -9.95 -9.82 -21.65
CA VAL A 103 -9.91 -8.75 -20.64
C VAL A 103 -8.60 -7.99 -20.74
N PHE A 104 -8.61 -6.73 -20.32
CA PHE A 104 -7.49 -5.82 -20.48
C PHE A 104 -7.06 -5.28 -19.13
N ILE A 105 -5.75 -5.23 -18.91
CA ILE A 105 -5.17 -4.65 -17.71
C ILE A 105 -4.34 -3.43 -18.11
N ALA A 106 -4.84 -2.26 -17.73
CA ALA A 106 -4.25 -0.95 -17.95
C ALA A 106 -3.32 -0.62 -16.78
N THR A 107 -2.01 -0.69 -16.97
CA THR A 107 -1.01 -0.43 -15.92
C THR A 107 -0.35 0.93 -16.11
N LEU A 108 -0.45 1.80 -15.10
CA LEU A 108 0.27 3.07 -15.02
C LEU A 108 1.39 2.97 -13.97
N SER A 109 2.60 3.30 -14.37
CA SER A 109 3.70 3.57 -13.45
C SER A 109 3.57 4.97 -12.89
N ARG A 110 3.40 5.07 -11.58
CA ARG A 110 3.21 6.34 -10.88
C ARG A 110 4.48 7.19 -10.75
N ASP A 111 5.64 6.58 -10.97
CA ASP A 111 6.93 7.21 -10.70
C ASP A 111 7.49 7.90 -11.96
N ASP A 112 7.22 7.35 -13.15
CA ASP A 112 7.67 7.88 -14.45
C ASP A 112 6.52 8.20 -15.43
N GLY A 113 5.27 7.90 -15.07
CA GLY A 113 4.09 8.18 -15.88
C GLY A 113 3.89 7.23 -17.07
N GLU A 114 4.73 6.21 -17.24
CA GLU A 114 4.60 5.28 -18.36
C GLU A 114 3.36 4.39 -18.16
N TYR A 115 2.61 4.25 -19.24
CA TYR A 115 1.33 3.56 -19.30
C TYR A 115 1.36 2.46 -20.36
N ARG A 116 0.81 1.27 -20.03
CA ARG A 116 0.63 0.18 -21.00
C ARG A 116 -0.65 -0.61 -20.74
N VAL A 117 -1.27 -1.08 -21.82
CA VAL A 117 -2.36 -2.05 -21.78
C VAL A 117 -1.85 -3.43 -22.15
N GLU A 118 -2.17 -4.43 -21.34
CA GLU A 118 -1.98 -5.84 -21.70
C GLU A 118 -3.34 -6.49 -21.96
N ARG A 119 -3.47 -7.17 -23.10
CA ARG A 119 -4.62 -8.04 -23.42
C ARG A 119 -4.38 -9.43 -22.84
N ILE A 120 -5.33 -9.91 -22.04
CA ILE A 120 -5.40 -11.31 -21.62
C ILE A 120 -6.43 -12.04 -22.49
N PRO A 121 -5.99 -13.04 -23.30
CA PRO A 121 -6.89 -13.81 -24.14
C PRO A 121 -7.98 -14.54 -23.33
N ALA A 122 -9.17 -14.69 -23.91
CA ALA A 122 -10.35 -15.28 -23.29
C ALA A 122 -10.08 -16.65 -22.65
N GLU A 123 -9.28 -17.52 -23.29
CA GLU A 123 -8.90 -18.82 -22.72
C GLU A 123 -8.17 -18.68 -21.38
N ARG A 124 -7.22 -17.74 -21.30
CA ARG A 124 -6.43 -17.48 -20.08
C ARG A 124 -7.27 -16.75 -19.03
N ALA A 125 -8.11 -15.82 -19.46
CA ALA A 125 -9.08 -15.16 -18.59
C ALA A 125 -10.07 -16.17 -18.00
N GLN A 126 -10.53 -17.16 -18.77
CA GLN A 126 -11.41 -18.24 -18.30
C GLN A 126 -10.71 -19.09 -17.24
N GLN A 127 -9.43 -19.45 -17.43
CA GLN A 127 -8.64 -20.15 -16.40
C GLN A 127 -8.51 -19.32 -15.12
N ALA A 128 -8.31 -18.01 -15.23
CA ALA A 128 -8.28 -17.11 -14.09
C ALA A 128 -9.63 -17.04 -13.38
N TYR A 129 -10.74 -16.97 -14.14
CA TYR A 129 -12.10 -17.03 -13.59
C TYR A 129 -12.34 -18.33 -12.83
N ASP A 130 -12.00 -19.49 -13.41
CA ASP A 130 -12.22 -20.79 -12.78
C ASP A 130 -11.46 -20.88 -11.44
N ALA A 131 -10.20 -20.45 -11.42
CA ALA A 131 -9.39 -20.38 -10.20
C ALA A 131 -9.98 -19.40 -9.16
N ALA A 132 -10.57 -18.28 -9.60
CA ALA A 132 -11.23 -17.34 -8.70
C ALA A 132 -12.51 -17.95 -8.10
N MET A 133 -13.31 -18.64 -8.90
CA MET A 133 -14.56 -19.27 -8.48
C MET A 133 -14.34 -20.45 -7.54
N GLU A 134 -13.29 -21.25 -7.75
CA GLU A 134 -12.87 -22.28 -6.80
C GLU A 134 -12.62 -21.67 -5.42
N ARG A 135 -11.82 -20.59 -5.38
CA ARG A 135 -11.49 -19.88 -4.14
C ARG A 135 -12.70 -19.23 -3.49
N ILE A 136 -13.56 -18.58 -4.28
CA ILE A 136 -14.80 -17.98 -3.79
C ILE A 136 -15.71 -19.07 -3.19
N GLY A 137 -15.79 -20.25 -3.82
CA GLY A 137 -16.53 -21.39 -3.30
C GLY A 137 -16.01 -21.86 -1.95
N GLU A 138 -14.69 -21.87 -1.74
CA GLU A 138 -14.09 -22.14 -0.42
C GLU A 138 -14.50 -21.09 0.61
N ILE A 139 -14.30 -19.81 0.29
CA ILE A 139 -14.65 -18.69 1.19
C ILE A 139 -16.14 -18.74 1.55
N GLY A 140 -17.02 -18.95 0.58
CA GLY A 140 -18.46 -19.08 0.79
C GLY A 140 -18.81 -20.21 1.75
N ARG A 141 -18.17 -21.39 1.61
CA ARG A 141 -18.36 -22.50 2.56
C ARG A 141 -17.88 -22.17 3.98
N MET A 142 -16.86 -21.33 4.12
CA MET A 142 -16.29 -20.94 5.41
C MET A 142 -17.11 -19.86 6.12
N VAL A 143 -17.54 -18.82 5.39
CA VAL A 143 -18.44 -17.77 5.89
C VAL A 143 -19.75 -18.39 6.39
N LEU A 144 -20.31 -19.36 5.65
CA LEU A 144 -21.52 -20.08 6.08
C LEU A 144 -21.33 -20.96 7.33
N ARG A 145 -20.09 -21.15 7.80
CA ARG A 145 -19.74 -21.95 8.98
C ARG A 145 -19.18 -21.11 10.13
N ASP A 146 -19.30 -19.77 10.05
CA ASP A 146 -18.70 -18.81 11.00
C ASP A 146 -17.20 -19.04 11.23
N ARG A 147 -16.48 -19.44 10.17
CA ARG A 147 -15.02 -19.59 10.20
C ARG A 147 -14.38 -18.59 9.25
N LEU A 148 -13.37 -17.88 9.73
CA LEU A 148 -12.51 -17.09 8.86
C LEU A 148 -11.63 -18.03 8.02
N PRO A 149 -11.34 -17.69 6.75
CA PRO A 149 -10.31 -18.40 5.99
C PRO A 149 -9.01 -18.46 6.79
N GLU A 150 -8.39 -19.64 6.84
CA GLU A 150 -6.99 -19.70 7.26
C GLU A 150 -6.20 -18.76 6.37
N PRO A 151 -5.32 -17.91 6.92
CA PRO A 151 -4.56 -16.99 6.09
C PRO A 151 -3.70 -17.78 5.13
N GLU A 152 -3.98 -17.63 3.84
CA GLU A 152 -3.16 -18.18 2.74
C GLU A 152 -1.76 -17.58 2.72
N TYR A 153 -1.60 -16.44 3.39
CA TYR A 153 -0.40 -15.65 3.41
C TYR A 153 0.40 -15.98 4.64
N ARG A 154 1.66 -16.34 4.39
CA ARG A 154 2.62 -16.55 5.47
C ARG A 154 2.98 -15.20 6.05
N GLN A 155 3.34 -15.20 7.32
CA GLN A 155 3.93 -14.05 7.96
C GLN A 155 5.18 -13.61 7.16
N GLY A 156 5.16 -12.39 6.63
CA GLY A 156 6.17 -11.89 5.70
C GLY A 156 5.65 -11.61 4.30
N ASP A 157 4.51 -12.18 3.90
CA ASP A 157 3.86 -11.82 2.65
C ASP A 157 3.45 -10.34 2.64
N ALA A 158 3.63 -9.67 1.51
CA ALA A 158 3.32 -8.25 1.36
C ALA A 158 1.87 -7.90 1.75
N ARG A 159 0.93 -8.83 1.55
CA ARG A 159 -0.48 -8.71 1.98
C ARG A 159 -0.64 -8.72 3.50
N CYS A 160 0.09 -9.58 4.22
CA CYS A 160 0.12 -9.54 5.67
C CYS A 160 0.80 -8.26 6.19
N GLN A 161 1.90 -7.82 5.55
CA GLN A 161 2.62 -6.62 5.95
C GLN A 161 1.80 -5.33 5.78
N SER A 162 0.90 -5.31 4.79
CA SER A 162 0.04 -4.16 4.49
C SER A 162 -1.38 -4.26 5.05
N CYS A 163 -1.74 -5.37 5.70
CA CYS A 163 -3.07 -5.58 6.26
C CYS A 163 -3.26 -4.71 7.53
N PRO A 164 -4.27 -3.83 7.57
CA PRO A 164 -4.53 -2.99 8.76
C PRO A 164 -5.00 -3.82 9.96
N TYR A 165 -5.54 -5.02 9.73
CA TYR A 165 -6.00 -5.93 10.78
C TYR A 165 -4.93 -6.90 11.26
N ARG A 166 -3.68 -6.76 10.80
CA ARG A 166 -2.59 -7.68 11.16
C ARG A 166 -2.45 -7.84 12.68
N MET A 167 -2.55 -6.76 13.45
CA MET A 167 -2.42 -6.76 14.91
C MET A 167 -3.55 -7.50 15.64
N LEU A 168 -4.70 -7.70 14.97
CA LEU A 168 -5.87 -8.38 15.52
C LEU A 168 -5.99 -9.83 15.01
N CYS A 169 -5.17 -10.21 14.03
CA CYS A 169 -5.19 -11.53 13.44
C CYS A 169 -4.44 -12.52 14.35
N GLY A 170 -5.10 -13.60 14.79
CA GLY A 170 -4.49 -14.64 15.63
C GLY A 170 -3.33 -15.43 14.99
N ASN A 171 -2.94 -15.08 13.76
CA ASN A 171 -1.76 -15.60 13.06
C ASN A 171 -0.61 -14.59 12.97
N ALA A 172 -0.74 -13.39 13.55
CA ALA A 172 0.44 -12.61 13.88
C ALA A 172 1.15 -13.36 15.01
N GLU A 173 2.44 -13.70 14.87
CA GLU A 173 3.24 -14.00 16.05
C GLU A 173 3.00 -12.84 17.03
N VAL A 174 2.55 -13.19 18.22
CA VAL A 174 2.85 -12.38 19.39
C VAL A 174 4.37 -12.20 19.30
N PRO A 175 4.90 -10.99 19.05
CA PRO A 175 6.34 -10.79 19.02
C PRO A 175 6.88 -11.46 20.30
N PRO A 176 8.00 -12.21 20.21
CA PRO A 176 8.52 -12.93 21.36
C PRO A 176 8.47 -11.96 22.53
N GLN A 177 7.71 -12.31 23.57
CA GLN A 177 7.63 -11.49 24.77
C GLN A 177 9.07 -11.14 25.08
N ALA A 178 9.37 -9.85 25.06
CA ALA A 178 10.73 -9.36 25.19
C ALA A 178 11.34 -10.12 26.36
N GLY A 179 12.34 -10.96 26.06
CA GLY A 179 13.08 -11.66 27.09
C GLY A 179 13.53 -10.60 28.09
N GLU A 180 13.40 -10.91 29.37
CA GLU A 180 13.67 -10.05 30.51
C GLU A 180 14.93 -9.19 30.27
N GLY A 181 14.70 -7.98 29.75
CA GLY A 181 15.72 -7.16 29.13
C GLY A 181 15.09 -5.88 28.59
N GLY A 182 14.22 -5.27 29.41
CA GLY A 182 13.51 -4.05 29.07
C GLY A 182 14.45 -2.86 28.78
N LEU A 183 13.86 -1.73 28.42
CA LEU A 183 14.48 -0.43 28.09
C LEU A 183 15.50 0.12 29.11
N ALA A 184 15.71 -0.56 30.23
CA ALA A 184 16.77 -0.30 31.20
C ALA A 184 18.13 -0.91 30.83
N SER A 185 18.25 -1.55 29.66
CA SER A 185 19.50 -2.20 29.22
C SER A 185 20.68 -1.21 29.15
N ALA A 186 21.88 -1.73 29.40
CA ALA A 186 23.12 -0.94 29.37
C ALA A 186 23.31 -0.24 28.00
N ASP A 187 22.82 -0.85 26.93
CA ASP A 187 22.87 -0.33 25.56
C ASP A 187 22.00 0.93 25.39
N VAL A 188 20.77 0.92 25.91
CA VAL A 188 19.88 2.10 25.87
C VAL A 188 20.47 3.23 26.70
N GLN A 189 21.02 2.93 27.88
CA GLN A 189 21.69 3.92 28.71
C GLN A 189 22.95 4.50 28.05
N SER A 190 23.68 3.72 27.24
CA SER A 190 24.83 4.21 26.46
C SER A 190 24.39 5.19 25.37
N LEU A 191 23.33 4.85 24.62
CA LEU A 191 22.81 5.69 23.55
C LEU A 191 22.26 7.03 24.06
N VAL A 192 21.61 7.05 25.24
CA VAL A 192 21.16 8.29 25.88
C VAL A 192 22.34 9.17 26.31
N ARG A 193 23.45 8.58 26.81
CA ARG A 193 24.68 9.31 27.14
C ARG A 193 25.30 9.96 25.90
N GLU A 194 25.46 9.19 24.83
CA GLU A 194 26.01 9.69 23.57
C GLU A 194 25.17 10.85 23.00
N TRP A 195 23.84 10.71 23.04
CA TRP A 195 22.94 11.78 22.64
C TRP A 195 23.09 13.02 23.52
N ALA A 196 23.16 12.87 24.84
CA ALA A 196 23.26 13.98 25.79
C ALA A 196 24.58 14.76 25.61
N GLN A 197 25.71 14.06 25.47
CA GLN A 197 27.02 14.67 25.21
C GLN A 197 27.04 15.43 23.87
N ALA A 198 26.46 14.85 22.83
CA ALA A 198 26.37 15.48 21.52
C ALA A 198 25.37 16.65 21.48
N ASN A 199 24.35 16.65 22.36
CA ASN A 199 23.38 17.74 22.47
C ASN A 199 23.93 18.95 23.25
N ALA A 200 24.79 18.73 24.25
CA ALA A 200 25.38 19.79 25.06
C ALA A 200 26.39 20.68 24.30
N SER A 201 26.97 20.18 23.20
CA SER A 201 28.05 20.85 22.45
C SER A 201 27.56 21.89 21.41
N ALA A 202 26.25 22.20 21.36
CA ALA A 202 25.61 23.12 20.40
C ALA A 202 26.16 23.05 18.94
N PRO A 203 26.27 21.85 18.34
CA PRO A 203 27.03 21.68 17.10
C PRO A 203 26.34 22.29 15.86
N LYS A 204 27.15 22.83 14.93
CA LYS A 204 26.72 23.08 13.53
C LYS A 204 26.21 21.76 12.91
N SER A 205 25.19 21.84 12.06
CA SER A 205 24.45 20.69 11.49
C SER A 205 25.31 19.66 10.74
N SER A 206 26.49 20.06 10.23
CA SER A 206 27.43 19.19 9.52
C SER A 206 28.53 18.58 10.38
N SER A 207 28.62 18.93 11.67
CA SER A 207 29.72 18.49 12.53
C SER A 207 29.60 17.02 12.96
N PRO A 208 30.71 16.37 13.36
CA PRO A 208 30.70 15.01 13.89
C PRO A 208 29.73 14.81 15.07
N ALA A 209 29.61 15.81 15.96
CA ALA A 209 28.67 15.77 17.08
C ALA A 209 27.21 15.81 16.63
N ALA A 210 26.86 16.59 15.60
CA ALA A 210 25.50 16.57 15.04
C ALA A 210 25.14 15.21 14.42
N LYS A 211 26.11 14.55 13.76
CA LYS A 211 25.95 13.19 13.22
C LYS A 211 25.80 12.14 14.31
N ALA A 212 26.62 12.20 15.36
CA ALA A 212 26.53 11.30 16.51
C ALA A 212 25.18 11.43 17.24
N LYS A 213 24.72 12.66 17.47
CA LYS A 213 23.38 12.94 18.04
C LYS A 213 22.25 12.31 17.21
N SER A 214 22.33 12.43 15.88
CA SER A 214 21.33 11.87 14.96
C SER A 214 21.35 10.34 14.93
N ALA A 215 22.55 9.74 14.94
CA ALA A 215 22.73 8.29 14.97
C ALA A 215 22.17 7.68 16.27
N ALA A 216 22.52 8.26 17.43
CA ALA A 216 22.02 7.82 18.73
C ALA A 216 20.48 7.95 18.82
N ALA A 217 19.91 9.06 18.34
CA ALA A 217 18.45 9.24 18.30
C ALA A 217 17.75 8.22 17.38
N SER A 218 18.38 7.86 16.25
CA SER A 218 17.85 6.87 15.31
C SER A 218 17.88 5.45 15.89
N ALA A 219 18.97 5.09 16.56
CA ALA A 219 19.11 3.80 17.25
C ALA A 219 18.11 3.66 18.40
N LEU A 220 17.94 4.70 19.23
CA LEU A 220 16.93 4.71 20.30
C LEU A 220 15.51 4.58 19.77
N LYS A 221 15.18 5.28 18.67
CA LYS A 221 13.90 5.14 17.99
C LYS A 221 13.67 3.70 17.51
N ALA A 222 14.66 3.08 16.88
CA ALA A 222 14.56 1.70 16.43
C ALA A 222 14.35 0.73 17.60
N HIS A 223 15.03 0.96 18.71
CA HIS A 223 14.89 0.14 19.91
C HIS A 223 13.50 0.28 20.56
N MET A 224 12.96 1.50 20.68
CA MET A 224 11.60 1.73 21.19
C MET A 224 10.52 1.17 20.24
N MET A 225 10.73 1.24 18.93
CA MET A 225 9.82 0.61 17.96
C MET A 225 9.87 -0.92 18.06
N ALA A 226 11.04 -1.50 18.35
CA ALA A 226 11.20 -2.94 18.51
C ALA A 226 10.63 -3.45 19.84
N SER A 227 10.71 -2.66 20.92
CA SER A 227 10.15 -3.03 22.22
C SER A 227 8.65 -2.75 22.35
N GLY A 228 8.07 -1.93 21.47
CA GLY A 228 6.66 -1.56 21.51
C GLY A 228 6.33 -0.47 22.54
N ASP A 229 7.35 0.16 23.12
CA ASP A 229 7.20 1.19 24.14
C ASP A 229 7.17 2.59 23.51
N TYR A 230 6.05 3.29 23.68
CA TYR A 230 5.86 4.63 23.09
C TYR A 230 6.32 5.77 24.01
N GLU A 231 6.52 5.50 25.30
CA GLU A 231 7.00 6.45 26.29
C GLU A 231 7.73 5.73 27.42
N THR A 232 8.90 6.23 27.81
CA THR A 232 9.67 5.70 28.94
C THR A 232 10.47 6.80 29.64
N GLU A 233 10.77 6.59 30.92
CA GLU A 233 11.68 7.43 31.70
C GLU A 233 12.90 6.63 32.13
N LEU A 234 14.07 7.22 31.96
CA LEU A 234 15.35 6.58 32.25
C LEU A 234 16.20 7.50 33.11
N LEU A 235 16.88 6.90 34.09
CA LEU A 235 17.91 7.57 34.86
C LEU A 235 19.27 7.23 34.27
N VAL A 236 20.02 8.25 33.86
CA VAL A 236 21.34 8.10 33.24
C VAL A 236 22.28 9.08 33.92
N ASP A 237 23.33 8.55 34.56
CA ASP A 237 24.32 9.33 35.33
C ASP A 237 23.69 10.32 36.34
N GLY A 238 22.58 9.91 36.97
CA GLY A 238 21.85 10.73 37.95
C GLY A 238 20.90 11.79 37.37
N ALA A 239 20.86 11.95 36.05
CA ALA A 239 19.89 12.80 35.34
C ALA A 239 18.73 11.95 34.79
N ALA A 240 17.50 12.45 34.91
CA ALA A 240 16.31 11.78 34.39
C ALA A 240 16.00 12.26 32.97
N TYR A 241 15.71 11.33 32.07
CA TYR A 241 15.36 11.58 30.67
C TYR A 241 14.05 10.88 30.34
N ARG A 242 13.15 11.60 29.67
CA ARG A 242 11.95 11.02 29.08
C ARG A 242 12.18 10.80 27.59
N LEU A 243 12.01 9.55 27.15
CA LEU A 243 12.00 9.17 25.75
C LEU A 243 10.54 9.01 25.31
N ARG A 244 10.15 9.65 24.21
CA ARG A 244 8.79 9.55 23.68
C ARG A 244 8.80 9.38 22.17
N LEU A 245 8.09 8.37 21.70
CA LEU A 245 7.78 8.16 20.29
C LEU A 245 6.35 8.68 20.05
N SER A 246 6.26 9.84 19.40
CA SER A 246 4.98 10.46 19.05
C SER A 246 4.77 10.41 17.55
N GLU A 247 3.64 9.88 17.10
CA GLU A 247 3.23 10.00 15.71
C GLU A 247 2.77 11.44 15.45
N ALA A 248 3.53 12.19 14.65
CA ALA A 248 3.10 13.49 14.17
C ALA A 248 2.59 13.31 12.74
N VAL A 249 1.28 13.43 12.55
CA VAL A 249 0.66 13.56 11.23
C VAL A 249 0.78 15.02 10.81
N GLY A 250 1.83 15.35 10.06
CA GLY A 250 2.03 16.68 9.48
C GLY A 250 1.45 16.73 8.08
N LYS A 251 0.66 17.75 7.75
CA LYS A 251 0.23 18.00 6.37
C LYS A 251 1.20 18.96 5.69
N THR A 252 1.74 18.59 4.55
CA THR A 252 2.56 19.50 3.72
C THR A 252 2.14 19.40 2.27
N ILE A 253 2.00 20.57 1.64
CA ILE A 253 1.67 20.72 0.22
C ILE A 253 3.00 20.75 -0.55
N ASP A 254 3.11 19.87 -1.54
CA ASP A 254 4.28 19.75 -2.40
C ASP A 254 4.09 20.65 -3.63
N PHE A 255 4.51 21.90 -3.51
CA PHE A 255 4.27 22.94 -4.53
C PHE A 255 5.07 22.74 -5.81
N GLU A 256 6.17 21.98 -5.76
CA GLU A 256 7.02 21.73 -6.93
C GLU A 256 6.38 20.66 -7.83
N ALA A 257 5.96 19.54 -7.23
CA ALA A 257 5.16 18.52 -7.92
C ALA A 257 3.78 19.04 -8.39
N LEU A 258 3.18 19.99 -7.65
CA LEU A 258 1.91 20.62 -8.02
C LEU A 258 2.02 21.47 -9.30
N ASN A 259 3.16 22.14 -9.50
CA ASN A 259 3.36 23.07 -10.61
C ASN A 259 3.79 22.36 -11.90
N GLU A 260 4.32 21.14 -11.81
CA GLU A 260 4.70 20.33 -12.97
C GLU A 260 3.52 19.49 -13.54
N LEU A 261 2.49 19.20 -12.72
CA LEU A 261 1.45 18.23 -13.08
C LEU A 261 0.10 18.81 -13.53
N VAL A 262 -0.20 20.11 -13.36
CA VAL A 262 -1.58 20.60 -13.64
C VAL A 262 -1.71 22.07 -14.06
N SER A 263 -2.67 22.34 -14.96
CA SER A 263 -3.12 23.69 -15.33
C SER A 263 -3.75 24.42 -14.12
N PRO A 264 -3.84 25.77 -14.16
CA PRO A 264 -4.24 26.58 -12.99
C PRO A 264 -5.57 26.18 -12.33
N GLU A 265 -6.48 25.54 -13.06
CA GLU A 265 -7.82 25.18 -12.60
C GLU A 265 -7.86 24.02 -11.57
N VAL A 266 -6.83 23.19 -11.45
CA VAL A 266 -6.87 21.93 -10.65
C VAL A 266 -6.13 22.04 -9.30
N ARG A 267 -5.60 23.21 -8.95
CA ARG A 267 -4.67 23.42 -7.81
C ARG A 267 -5.24 23.20 -6.40
N GLU A 268 -6.56 23.08 -6.21
CA GLU A 268 -7.17 23.09 -4.87
C GLU A 268 -7.21 21.76 -4.11
N GLN A 269 -6.83 20.61 -4.69
CA GLN A 269 -7.12 19.29 -4.08
C GLN A 269 -5.92 18.48 -3.56
N ILE A 270 -4.68 18.99 -3.63
CA ILE A 270 -3.49 18.19 -3.29
C ILE A 270 -2.93 18.59 -1.92
N VAL A 271 -3.51 17.99 -0.86
CA VAL A 271 -2.94 18.03 0.49
C VAL A 271 -2.45 16.62 0.85
N ARG A 272 -1.14 16.46 1.09
CA ARG A 272 -0.58 15.20 1.60
C ARG A 272 -0.56 15.20 3.13
N GLU A 273 -1.00 14.10 3.74
CA GLU A 273 -0.71 13.74 5.13
C GLU A 273 0.60 12.94 5.17
N LYS A 274 1.60 13.48 5.87
CA LYS A 274 2.87 12.82 6.18
C LYS A 274 2.79 12.35 7.63
N VAL A 275 2.61 11.04 7.84
CA VAL A 275 2.79 10.45 9.17
C VAL A 275 4.30 10.33 9.40
N SER A 276 4.82 11.13 10.31
CA SER A 276 6.21 11.10 10.74
C SER A 276 6.27 10.72 12.21
N ALA A 277 6.88 9.57 12.51
CA ALA A 277 7.17 9.21 13.90
C ALA A 277 8.28 10.14 14.41
N THR A 278 7.88 11.10 15.23
CA THR A 278 8.75 12.10 15.84
C THR A 278 9.21 11.54 17.18
N PHE A 279 10.51 11.29 17.27
CA PHE A 279 11.16 10.83 18.48
C PHE A 279 11.70 12.03 19.26
N ARG A 280 11.33 12.15 20.54
CA ARG A 280 11.83 13.20 21.43
C ARG A 280 12.51 12.59 22.65
N ILE A 281 13.63 13.19 23.00
CA ILE A 281 14.35 12.97 24.26
C ILE A 281 14.26 14.28 25.04
N THR A 282 13.68 14.24 26.24
CA THR A 282 13.52 15.42 27.09
C THR A 282 14.25 15.20 28.41
N PRO A 283 15.29 16.00 28.73
CA PRO A 283 15.86 16.00 30.07
C PRO A 283 14.80 16.54 31.05
N LEU A 284 14.50 15.78 32.08
CA LEU A 284 13.60 16.20 33.15
C LEU A 284 14.43 17.01 34.15
N LYS A 285 14.14 18.30 34.25
CA LYS A 285 14.69 19.12 35.34
C LYS A 285 14.04 18.65 36.64
N ARG A 286 14.85 18.35 37.65
CA ARG A 286 14.37 18.32 39.03
C ARG A 286 14.10 19.73 39.51
#